data_AF-A0A151INA0-F1
#
_entry.id   AF-A0A151INA0-F1
#
_cell.length_a   1.000
_cell.length_b   1.000
_cell.length_c   1.000
_cell.angle_alpha   90.00
_cell.angle_beta   90.00
_cell.angle_gamma   90.00
#
_symmetry.space_group_name_H-M   'P 1'
#
loop_
_entity.id
_entity.type
_entity.pdbx_description
1 polymer ?
#
loop_
_entity_poly.entity_id
_entity_poly.type
_entity_poly.pdbx_seq_one_letter_code
_entity_poly.pdbx_strand_id
1 'polypeptide(L)'
;MAPLFIISSFHCLGLFEYPLGQPRLYLSCLYILAVWGSVIYCNCFPNIFYLWQHIPLGLLDIFILSRVLIVLLSIFISFYHYKELKTWIREISIVDDTLEALGAPEEYQMLSNWIIRIIIGWIAIIFTKLLTEIYDVFFLYQWKMSFNRAFRILFMNYFTNVLTLSALICGTVLGYTSSRFHRVNDRLQVLHSNLFENNYKCRRQNRFTVVRLRIVESKNRKQYIWTLM
;
A
#
# COMPACT_ATOMS: atom_id res chain seq x y z
N MET A 1 -12.37 -0.62 -1.55
CA MET A 1 -11.22 -1.43 -1.10
C MET A 1 -11.05 -2.74 -1.86
N ALA A 2 -12.11 -3.52 -2.13
CA ALA A 2 -12.03 -4.79 -2.87
C ALA A 2 -11.20 -4.78 -4.18
N PRO A 3 -11.25 -3.74 -5.04
CA PRO A 3 -10.49 -3.73 -6.29
C PRO A 3 -8.96 -3.72 -6.09
N LEU A 4 -8.49 -2.99 -5.07
CA LEU A 4 -7.06 -2.92 -4.71
C LEU A 4 -6.54 -4.27 -4.22
N PHE A 5 -7.34 -4.99 -3.43
CA PHE A 5 -7.01 -6.32 -2.93
C PHE A 5 -6.92 -7.36 -4.04
N ILE A 6 -7.86 -7.33 -4.97
CA ILE A 6 -7.87 -8.23 -6.13
C ILE A 6 -6.59 -8.01 -6.96
N ILE A 7 -6.23 -6.76 -7.24
CA ILE A 7 -5.04 -6.42 -8.05
C ILE A 7 -3.73 -6.73 -7.31
N SER A 8 -3.68 -6.51 -6.00
CA SER A 8 -2.55 -6.91 -5.15
C SER A 8 -2.35 -8.43 -5.15
N SER A 9 -3.44 -9.20 -5.06
CA SER A 9 -3.40 -10.66 -5.14
C SER A 9 -2.86 -11.17 -6.49
N PHE A 10 -3.27 -10.57 -7.61
CA PHE A 10 -2.76 -10.93 -8.94
C PHE A 10 -1.25 -10.70 -9.12
N HIS A 11 -0.66 -9.75 -8.39
CA HIS A 11 0.77 -9.44 -8.47
C HIS A 11 1.62 -10.14 -7.40
N CYS A 12 1.09 -11.19 -6.78
CA CYS A 12 1.75 -11.91 -5.67
C CYS A 12 2.00 -11.03 -4.42
N LEU A 13 1.35 -9.88 -4.31
CA LEU A 13 1.49 -8.96 -3.17
C LEU A 13 0.40 -9.21 -2.09
N GLY A 14 -0.59 -10.06 -2.38
CA GLY A 14 -1.67 -10.44 -1.47
C GLY A 14 -1.86 -11.95 -1.36
N LEU A 15 -2.50 -12.40 -0.27
CA LEU A 15 -2.85 -13.81 -0.09
C LEU A 15 -4.03 -14.20 -0.98
N PHE A 16 -3.94 -15.39 -1.58
CA PHE A 16 -5.10 -16.05 -2.17
C PHE A 16 -6.11 -16.38 -1.07
N GLU A 17 -7.28 -15.76 -1.15
CA GLU A 17 -8.45 -16.14 -0.35
C GLU A 17 -9.40 -16.93 -1.24
N TYR A 18 -9.46 -18.25 -1.02
CA TYR A 18 -10.47 -19.09 -1.66
C TYR A 18 -10.88 -20.24 -0.72
N PRO A 19 -12.16 -20.32 -0.28
CA PRO A 19 -13.24 -19.35 -0.48
C PRO A 19 -12.99 -18.01 0.22
N LEU A 20 -13.76 -16.97 -0.15
CA LEU A 20 -13.62 -15.61 0.39
C LEU A 20 -13.62 -15.61 1.94
N GLY A 21 -12.63 -14.98 2.56
CA GLY A 21 -12.48 -14.95 4.01
C GLY A 21 -11.59 -16.07 4.60
N GLN A 22 -11.20 -17.08 3.82
CA GLN A 22 -10.23 -18.11 4.23
C GLN A 22 -8.91 -17.95 3.48
N PRO A 23 -7.88 -17.29 4.07
CA PRO A 23 -6.59 -17.14 3.43
C PRO A 23 -5.85 -18.49 3.35
N ARG A 24 -5.51 -18.91 2.13
CA ARG A 24 -4.68 -20.11 1.89
C ARG A 24 -3.22 -19.70 1.76
N LEU A 25 -2.59 -19.52 2.91
CA LEU A 25 -1.18 -19.13 3.05
C LEU A 25 -0.24 -20.06 2.25
N TYR A 26 -0.49 -21.37 2.30
CA TYR A 26 0.36 -22.36 1.64
C TYR A 26 0.33 -22.24 0.10
N LEU A 27 -0.85 -22.13 -0.49
CA LEU A 27 -1.00 -21.95 -1.94
C LEU A 27 -0.44 -20.60 -2.41
N SER A 28 -0.62 -19.55 -1.60
CA SER A 28 -0.05 -18.24 -1.89
C SER A 28 1.48 -18.29 -1.87
N CYS A 29 2.07 -18.96 -0.88
CA CYS A 29 3.52 -19.14 -0.77
C CYS A 29 4.08 -19.98 -1.92
N LEU A 30 3.41 -21.08 -2.29
CA LEU A 30 3.79 -21.89 -3.45
C LEU A 30 3.73 -21.10 -4.75
N TYR A 31 2.69 -20.30 -4.95
CA TYR A 31 2.55 -19.45 -6.13
C TYR A 31 3.64 -18.37 -6.18
N ILE A 32 3.91 -17.69 -5.05
CA ILE A 32 5.01 -16.75 -4.92
C ILE A 32 6.35 -17.43 -5.26
N LEU A 33 6.65 -18.58 -4.65
CA LEU A 33 7.88 -19.33 -4.88
C LEU A 33 8.01 -19.80 -6.33
N ALA A 34 6.93 -20.26 -6.96
CA ALA A 34 6.96 -20.71 -8.34
C ALA A 34 7.20 -19.54 -9.31
N VAL A 35 6.47 -18.44 -9.15
CA VAL A 35 6.61 -17.24 -9.99
C VAL A 35 7.98 -16.60 -9.79
N TRP A 36 8.36 -16.31 -8.55
CA TRP A 36 9.63 -15.65 -8.25
C TRP A 36 10.84 -16.54 -8.43
N GLY A 37 10.72 -17.84 -8.13
CA GLY A 37 11.75 -18.83 -8.43
C GLY A 37 12.01 -18.94 -9.93
N SER A 38 10.96 -18.96 -10.74
CA SER A 38 11.08 -18.90 -12.21
C SER A 38 11.73 -17.58 -12.67
N VAL A 39 11.36 -16.44 -12.08
CA VAL A 39 11.97 -15.14 -12.39
C VAL A 39 13.48 -15.15 -12.10
N ILE A 40 13.88 -15.58 -10.91
CA ILE A 40 15.29 -15.61 -10.49
C ILE A 40 16.07 -16.60 -11.37
N TYR A 41 15.53 -17.78 -11.61
CA TYR A 41 16.19 -18.81 -12.39
C TYR A 41 16.35 -18.42 -13.87
N CYS A 42 15.30 -17.89 -14.51
CA CYS A 42 15.34 -17.56 -15.93
C CYS A 42 16.08 -16.25 -16.25
N ASN A 43 16.09 -15.27 -15.33
CA ASN A 43 16.68 -13.95 -15.61
C ASN A 43 17.93 -13.64 -14.80
N CYS A 44 17.96 -13.93 -13.50
CA CYS A 44 19.13 -13.60 -12.68
C CYS A 44 20.27 -14.58 -12.94
N PHE A 45 20.00 -15.89 -12.97
CA PHE A 45 21.05 -16.89 -13.08
C PHE A 45 21.89 -16.78 -14.37
N PRO A 46 21.30 -16.64 -15.57
CA PRO A 46 22.07 -16.53 -16.81
C PRO A 46 22.82 -15.21 -16.92
N ASN A 47 22.23 -14.10 -16.45
CA ASN A 47 22.89 -12.80 -16.44
C ASN A 47 24.05 -12.77 -15.44
N ILE A 48 23.86 -13.28 -14.21
CA ILE A 48 24.92 -13.38 -13.20
C ILE A 48 26.05 -14.26 -13.71
N PHE A 49 25.75 -15.41 -14.31
CA PHE A 49 26.77 -16.31 -14.86
C PHE A 49 27.56 -15.66 -16.01
N TYR A 50 26.86 -15.00 -16.94
CA TYR A 50 27.48 -14.28 -18.06
C TYR A 50 28.32 -13.08 -17.61
N LEU A 51 27.83 -12.31 -16.63
CA LEU A 51 28.54 -11.15 -16.05
C LEU A 51 29.77 -11.57 -15.25
N TRP A 52 29.64 -12.63 -14.44
CA TRP A 52 30.76 -13.21 -13.67
C TRP A 52 31.92 -13.67 -14.56
N GLN A 53 31.61 -14.13 -15.78
CA GLN A 53 32.61 -14.62 -16.73
C GLN A 53 33.34 -13.51 -17.49
N HIS A 54 32.75 -12.30 -17.61
CA HIS A 54 33.22 -11.27 -18.54
C HIS A 54 33.58 -9.91 -17.92
N ILE A 55 33.15 -9.59 -16.68
CA ILE A 55 33.33 -8.25 -16.09
C ILE A 55 33.64 -8.36 -14.57
N PRO A 56 34.63 -7.63 -14.01
CA PRO A 56 34.78 -7.52 -12.56
C PRO A 56 33.63 -6.69 -11.98
N LEU A 57 32.94 -7.20 -10.95
CA LEU A 57 31.75 -6.63 -10.28
C LEU A 57 31.55 -5.11 -10.53
N GLY A 58 30.62 -4.76 -11.42
CA GLY A 58 30.32 -3.38 -11.78
C GLY A 58 29.17 -2.78 -10.95
N LEU A 59 29.02 -1.45 -10.97
CA LEU A 59 27.92 -0.73 -10.30
C LEU A 59 26.52 -1.20 -10.76
N LEU A 60 26.39 -1.66 -12.02
CA LEU A 60 25.14 -2.19 -12.56
C LEU A 60 24.75 -3.54 -11.92
N ASP A 61 25.71 -4.37 -11.51
CA ASP A 61 25.44 -5.67 -10.89
C ASP A 61 24.87 -5.50 -9.48
N ILE A 62 25.45 -4.57 -8.73
CA ILE A 62 24.95 -4.17 -7.40
C ILE A 62 23.53 -3.62 -7.53
N PHE A 63 23.24 -2.86 -8.59
CA PHE A 63 21.90 -2.30 -8.81
C PHE A 63 20.85 -3.39 -9.14
N ILE A 64 21.20 -4.40 -9.93
CA ILE A 64 20.29 -5.51 -10.25
C ILE A 64 20.04 -6.38 -9.01
N LEU A 65 21.10 -6.73 -8.28
CA LEU A 65 21.00 -7.57 -7.09
C LEU A 65 20.22 -6.87 -5.96
N SER A 66 20.48 -5.58 -5.73
CA SER A 66 19.75 -4.78 -4.75
C SER A 66 18.27 -4.66 -5.11
N ARG A 67 17.92 -4.50 -6.39
CA ARG A 67 16.53 -4.51 -6.84
C ARG A 67 15.83 -5.82 -6.48
N VAL A 68 16.40 -6.97 -6.85
CA VAL A 68 15.83 -8.29 -6.56
C VAL A 68 15.62 -8.47 -5.05
N LEU A 69 16.59 -8.04 -4.24
CA LEU A 69 16.51 -8.09 -2.79
C LEU A 69 15.39 -7.20 -2.24
N ILE A 70 15.23 -5.96 -2.74
CA ILE A 70 14.14 -5.06 -2.36
C ILE A 70 12.78 -5.68 -2.64
N VAL A 71 12.62 -6.37 -3.78
CA VAL A 71 11.35 -7.01 -4.12
C VAL A 71 11.06 -8.22 -3.26
N LEU A 72 12.06 -9.06 -2.99
CA LEU A 72 11.89 -10.18 -2.05
C LEU A 72 11.50 -9.66 -0.67
N LEU A 73 12.19 -8.64 -0.15
CA LEU A 73 11.84 -7.98 1.10
C LEU A 73 10.41 -7.40 1.06
N SER A 74 10.02 -6.75 -0.04
CA SER A 74 8.66 -6.20 -0.18
C SER A 74 7.59 -7.29 -0.10
N ILE A 75 7.83 -8.46 -0.69
CA ILE A 75 6.92 -9.61 -0.61
C ILE A 75 6.87 -10.15 0.82
N PHE A 76 8.03 -10.34 1.47
CA PHE A 76 8.09 -10.81 2.86
C PHE A 76 7.38 -9.85 3.82
N ILE A 77 7.62 -8.53 3.68
CA ILE A 77 6.95 -7.49 4.45
C ILE A 77 5.44 -7.55 4.21
N SER A 78 5.01 -7.66 2.95
CA SER A 78 3.59 -7.76 2.59
C SER A 78 2.92 -8.99 3.22
N PHE A 79 3.64 -10.12 3.27
CA PHE A 79 3.15 -11.37 3.86
C PHE A 79 3.09 -11.31 5.39
N TYR A 80 4.12 -10.74 6.02
CA TYR A 80 4.21 -10.59 7.48
C TYR A 80 3.12 -9.66 8.02
N HIS A 81 2.97 -8.48 7.39
CA HIS A 81 1.99 -7.49 7.81
C HIS A 81 0.58 -7.75 7.30
N TYR A 82 0.33 -8.83 6.54
CA TYR A 82 -1.00 -9.11 5.98
C TYR A 82 -2.08 -9.16 7.07
N LYS A 83 -1.80 -9.84 8.19
CA LYS A 83 -2.75 -9.98 9.30
C LYS A 83 -3.05 -8.63 9.95
N GLU A 84 -2.02 -7.80 10.14
CA GLU A 84 -2.14 -6.46 10.67
C GLU A 84 -2.93 -5.56 9.74
N LEU A 85 -2.60 -5.55 8.44
CA LEU A 85 -3.32 -4.81 7.40
C LEU A 85 -4.80 -5.19 7.36
N LYS A 86 -5.12 -6.49 7.44
CA LYS A 86 -6.52 -6.98 7.48
C LYS A 86 -7.26 -6.50 8.72
N THR A 87 -6.59 -6.49 9.87
CA THR A 87 -7.17 -6.02 11.14
C THR A 87 -7.42 -4.52 11.07
N TRP A 88 -6.44 -3.79 10.56
CA TRP A 88 -6.49 -2.36 10.40
C TRP A 88 -7.55 -1.89 9.41
N ILE A 89 -7.79 -2.61 8.31
CA ILE A 89 -8.91 -2.32 7.40
C ILE A 89 -10.26 -2.50 8.09
N ARG A 90 -10.38 -3.53 8.94
CA ARG A 90 -11.60 -3.74 9.72
C ARG A 90 -11.82 -2.59 10.70
N GLU A 91 -10.76 -2.12 11.37
CA GLU A 91 -10.83 -0.95 12.25
C GLU A 91 -11.26 0.31 11.49
N ILE A 92 -10.72 0.54 10.29
CA ILE A 92 -11.16 1.67 9.46
C ILE A 92 -12.62 1.53 9.04
N SER A 93 -13.09 0.32 8.71
CA SER A 93 -14.51 0.10 8.43
C SER A 93 -15.39 0.51 9.61
N ILE A 94 -14.97 0.23 10.84
CA ILE A 94 -15.71 0.65 12.04
C ILE A 94 -15.67 2.18 12.20
N VAL A 95 -14.53 2.82 11.96
CA VAL A 95 -14.42 4.29 11.96
C VAL A 95 -15.34 4.89 10.89
N ASP A 96 -15.43 4.26 9.72
CA ASP A 96 -16.31 4.66 8.63
C ASP A 96 -17.77 4.60 9.06
N ASP A 97 -18.22 3.48 9.67
CA ASP A 97 -19.58 3.31 10.20
C ASP A 97 -19.92 4.36 11.28
N THR A 98 -18.96 4.68 12.15
CA THR A 98 -19.18 5.71 13.19
C THR A 98 -19.26 7.13 12.62
N LEU A 99 -18.48 7.44 11.58
CA LEU A 99 -18.56 8.71 10.87
C LEU A 99 -19.89 8.86 10.14
N GLU A 100 -20.41 7.77 9.56
CA GLU A 100 -21.74 7.74 8.94
C GLU A 100 -22.85 7.99 9.96
N ALA A 101 -22.80 7.31 11.12
CA ALA A 101 -23.75 7.54 12.22
C ALA A 101 -23.71 8.99 12.76
N LEU A 102 -22.59 9.68 12.62
CA LEU A 102 -22.42 11.12 12.94
C LEU A 102 -22.89 12.06 11.82
N GLY A 103 -23.49 11.54 10.75
CA GLY A 103 -24.03 12.31 9.64
C GLY A 103 -23.00 12.74 8.60
N ALA A 104 -21.83 12.09 8.53
CA ALA A 104 -20.92 12.26 7.40
C ALA A 104 -21.35 11.35 6.23
N PRO A 105 -21.47 11.85 5.00
CA PRO A 105 -21.90 11.04 3.87
C PRO A 105 -20.89 9.93 3.54
N GLU A 106 -21.41 8.76 3.14
CA GLU A 106 -20.60 7.65 2.62
C GLU A 106 -19.97 8.03 1.27
N GLU A 107 -18.71 8.45 1.29
CA GLU A 107 -17.95 8.74 0.06
C GLU A 107 -17.21 7.52 -0.51
N TYR A 108 -17.61 6.31 -0.09
CA TYR A 108 -16.98 5.07 -0.57
C TYR A 108 -17.01 4.95 -2.10
N GLN A 109 -18.08 5.44 -2.74
CA GLN A 109 -18.18 5.50 -4.20
C GLN A 109 -17.14 6.44 -4.84
N MET A 110 -16.90 7.62 -4.27
CA MET A 110 -15.91 8.55 -4.81
C MET A 110 -14.50 7.95 -4.71
N LEU A 111 -14.15 7.36 -3.57
CA LEU A 111 -12.87 6.66 -3.37
C LEU A 111 -12.72 5.48 -4.35
N SER A 112 -13.76 4.67 -4.50
CA SER A 112 -13.77 3.55 -5.43
C SER A 112 -13.52 4.03 -6.87
N ASN A 113 -14.16 5.13 -7.28
CA ASN A 113 -13.96 5.72 -8.60
C ASN A 113 -12.53 6.27 -8.79
N TRP A 114 -11.94 6.87 -7.75
CA TRP A 114 -10.54 7.30 -7.77
C TRP A 114 -9.58 6.12 -7.93
N ILE A 115 -9.81 5.03 -7.19
CA ILE A 115 -9.02 3.80 -7.29
C ILE A 115 -9.12 3.21 -8.69
N ILE A 116 -10.34 3.14 -9.26
CA ILE A 116 -10.57 2.65 -10.63
C ILE A 116 -9.82 3.51 -11.66
N ARG A 117 -9.82 4.84 -11.51
CA ARG A 117 -9.06 5.73 -12.40
C ARG A 117 -7.56 5.49 -12.33
N ILE A 118 -7.01 5.29 -11.12
CA ILE A 118 -5.59 4.96 -10.93
C ILE A 118 -5.26 3.62 -11.61
N ILE A 119 -6.12 2.62 -11.47
CA ILE A 119 -5.95 1.31 -12.10
C ILE A 119 -5.93 1.44 -13.63
N ILE A 120 -6.90 2.15 -14.21
CA ILE A 120 -6.97 2.36 -15.66
C ILE A 120 -5.73 3.09 -16.18
N GLY A 121 -5.30 4.17 -15.49
CA GLY A 121 -4.10 4.90 -15.85
C GLY A 121 -2.84 4.02 -15.77
N TRP A 122 -2.73 3.20 -14.74
CA TRP A 122 -1.61 2.27 -14.58
C TRP A 122 -1.59 1.19 -15.66
N ILE A 123 -2.74 0.61 -16.01
CA ILE A 123 -2.87 -0.33 -17.13
C ILE A 123 -2.41 0.33 -18.45
N ALA A 124 -2.86 1.56 -18.71
CA ALA A 124 -2.45 2.31 -19.89
C ALA A 124 -0.93 2.52 -19.94
N ILE A 125 -0.30 2.89 -18.82
CA ILE A 125 1.17 3.06 -18.72
C ILE A 125 1.91 1.75 -19.03
N ILE A 126 1.41 0.61 -18.56
CA ILE A 126 2.02 -0.69 -18.85
C ILE A 126 1.96 -0.98 -20.34
N PHE A 127 0.78 -0.80 -20.95
CA PHE A 127 0.61 -1.05 -22.37
C PHE A 127 1.48 -0.13 -23.22
N THR A 128 1.54 1.16 -22.92
CA THR A 128 2.39 2.10 -23.66
C THR A 128 3.86 1.73 -23.52
N LYS A 129 4.33 1.40 -22.30
CA LYS A 129 5.72 0.97 -22.08
C LYS A 129 6.07 -0.31 -22.83
N LEU A 130 5.17 -1.29 -22.82
CA LEU A 130 5.35 -2.53 -23.58
C LEU A 130 5.46 -2.27 -25.08
N LEU A 131 4.60 -1.40 -25.62
CA LEU A 131 4.63 -1.03 -27.03
C LEU A 131 5.94 -0.33 -27.41
N THR A 132 6.41 0.62 -26.59
CA THR A 132 7.69 1.31 -26.81
C THR A 132 8.86 0.33 -26.82
N GLU A 133 8.94 -0.57 -25.84
CA GLU A 133 10.03 -1.56 -25.75
C GLU A 133 10.02 -2.55 -26.93
N ILE A 134 8.83 -2.98 -27.38
CA ILE A 134 8.71 -3.83 -28.57
C ILE A 134 9.16 -3.08 -29.81
N TYR A 135 8.76 -1.81 -29.96
CA TYR A 135 9.15 -0.96 -31.08
C TYR A 135 10.67 -0.72 -31.12
N ASP A 136 11.28 -0.42 -29.99
CA ASP A 136 12.73 -0.20 -29.88
C ASP A 136 13.52 -1.45 -30.29
N VAL A 137 13.09 -2.63 -29.83
CA VAL A 137 13.72 -3.90 -30.22
C VAL A 137 13.54 -4.17 -31.71
N PHE A 138 12.35 -3.90 -32.23
CA PHE A 138 12.05 -4.08 -33.64
C PHE A 138 12.93 -3.20 -34.52
N PHE A 139 13.12 -1.93 -34.13
CA PHE A 139 13.95 -0.97 -34.83
C PHE A 139 15.45 -1.30 -34.73
N LEU A 140 15.94 -1.64 -33.55
CA LEU A 140 17.37 -1.90 -33.31
C LEU A 140 17.85 -3.24 -33.89
N TYR A 141 16.99 -4.26 -33.94
CA TYR A 141 17.42 -5.64 -34.28
C TYR A 141 16.88 -6.17 -35.61
N GLN A 142 16.27 -5.32 -36.45
CA GLN A 142 15.89 -5.66 -37.83
C GLN A 142 15.22 -7.05 -37.95
N TRP A 143 14.18 -7.29 -37.15
CA TRP A 143 13.38 -8.54 -37.09
C TRP A 143 14.02 -9.78 -36.44
N LYS A 144 15.29 -9.79 -36.04
CA LYS A 144 15.86 -10.92 -35.28
C LYS A 144 15.56 -10.81 -33.80
N MET A 145 14.29 -10.98 -33.44
CA MET A 145 13.88 -11.13 -32.04
C MET A 145 13.90 -12.60 -31.65
N SER A 146 14.86 -13.01 -30.81
CA SER A 146 14.83 -14.34 -30.23
C SER A 146 13.78 -14.41 -29.13
N PHE A 147 13.12 -15.56 -28.99
CA PHE A 147 12.12 -15.82 -27.94
C PHE A 147 12.66 -15.45 -26.54
N ASN A 148 13.93 -15.80 -26.27
CA ASN A 148 14.59 -15.49 -25.00
C ASN A 148 14.67 -13.97 -24.73
N ARG A 149 14.90 -13.15 -25.76
CA ARG A 149 14.98 -11.69 -25.61
C ARG A 149 13.60 -11.07 -25.38
N ALA A 150 12.59 -11.53 -26.10
CA ALA A 150 11.20 -11.10 -25.87
C ALA A 150 10.73 -11.44 -24.45
N PHE A 151 11.02 -12.66 -24.00
CA PHE A 151 10.76 -13.11 -22.65
C PHE A 151 11.46 -12.22 -21.61
N ARG A 152 12.74 -11.91 -21.80
CA ARG A 152 13.49 -11.02 -20.88
C ARG A 152 12.85 -9.65 -20.71
N ILE A 153 12.34 -9.04 -21.79
CA ILE A 153 11.74 -7.71 -21.77
C ILE A 153 10.40 -7.71 -21.02
N LEU A 154 9.55 -8.71 -21.30
CA LEU A 154 8.29 -8.90 -20.58
C LEU A 154 8.52 -9.05 -19.07
N PHE A 155 9.56 -9.80 -18.69
CA PHE A 155 9.91 -10.03 -17.29
C PHE A 155 10.48 -8.79 -16.57
N MET A 156 11.36 -8.02 -17.21
CA MET A 156 11.88 -6.77 -16.64
C MET A 156 10.77 -5.73 -16.43
N ASN A 157 9.80 -5.71 -17.34
CA ASN A 157 8.61 -4.88 -17.19
C ASN A 157 7.72 -5.39 -16.05
N TYR A 158 7.50 -6.70 -15.93
CA TYR A 158 6.76 -7.28 -14.80
C TYR A 158 7.35 -6.85 -13.45
N PHE A 159 8.68 -6.93 -13.31
CA PHE A 159 9.36 -6.53 -12.07
C PHE A 159 9.13 -5.06 -11.70
N THR A 160 9.29 -4.17 -12.68
CA THR A 160 9.05 -2.74 -12.50
C THR A 160 7.59 -2.48 -12.13
N ASN A 161 6.66 -3.19 -12.77
CA ASN A 161 5.23 -3.07 -12.53
C ASN A 161 4.84 -3.49 -11.11
N VAL A 162 5.39 -4.60 -10.59
CA VAL A 162 5.16 -5.05 -9.21
C VAL A 162 5.61 -3.98 -8.21
N LEU A 163 6.80 -3.39 -8.40
CA LEU A 163 7.31 -2.32 -7.53
C LEU A 163 6.46 -1.05 -7.60
N THR A 164 6.07 -0.63 -8.81
CA THR A 164 5.21 0.54 -8.98
C THR A 164 3.84 0.31 -8.35
N LEU A 165 3.30 -0.89 -8.48
CA LEU A 165 2.01 -1.27 -7.90
C LEU A 165 2.08 -1.29 -6.37
N SER A 166 3.13 -1.87 -5.77
CA SER A 166 3.28 -1.88 -4.31
C SER A 166 3.39 -0.47 -3.74
N ALA A 167 4.13 0.42 -4.43
CA ALA A 167 4.22 1.83 -4.07
C ALA A 167 2.86 2.56 -4.21
N LEU A 168 2.10 2.30 -5.28
CA LEU A 168 0.77 2.86 -5.49
C LEU A 168 -0.24 2.38 -4.43
N ILE A 169 -0.22 1.09 -4.08
CA ILE A 169 -1.07 0.55 -3.01
C ILE A 169 -0.73 1.24 -1.69
N CYS A 170 0.56 1.34 -1.33
CA CYS A 170 0.99 2.01 -0.11
C CYS A 170 0.56 3.49 -0.09
N GLY A 171 0.82 4.22 -1.18
CA GLY A 171 0.46 5.63 -1.31
C GLY A 171 -1.05 5.88 -1.24
N THR A 172 -1.86 5.03 -1.87
CA THR A 172 -3.34 5.17 -1.82
C THR A 172 -3.89 4.87 -0.43
N VAL A 173 -3.37 3.86 0.25
CA VAL A 173 -3.75 3.53 1.63
C VAL A 173 -3.38 4.66 2.60
N LEU A 174 -2.16 5.20 2.50
CA LEU A 174 -1.72 6.35 3.30
C LEU A 174 -2.51 7.63 3.00
N GLY A 175 -2.82 7.89 1.73
CA GLY A 175 -3.64 9.04 1.34
C GLY A 175 -5.06 8.93 1.89
N TYR A 176 -5.65 7.73 1.83
CA TYR A 176 -6.99 7.50 2.37
C TYR A 176 -7.05 7.73 3.88
N THR A 177 -6.06 7.23 4.62
CA THR A 177 -6.04 7.37 6.08
C THR A 177 -5.82 8.79 6.51
N SER A 178 -4.88 9.48 5.88
CA SER A 178 -4.63 10.90 6.13
C SER A 178 -5.91 11.71 5.94
N SER A 179 -6.64 11.48 4.84
CA SER A 179 -7.94 12.12 4.59
C SER A 179 -8.97 11.82 5.68
N ARG A 180 -9.07 10.56 6.12
CA ARG A 180 -9.98 10.17 7.21
C ARG A 180 -9.60 10.80 8.55
N PHE A 181 -8.33 10.83 8.91
CA PHE A 181 -7.85 11.48 10.14
C PHE A 181 -8.17 12.98 10.14
N HIS A 182 -7.97 13.66 9.00
CA HIS A 182 -8.36 15.06 8.86
C HIS A 182 -9.86 15.27 9.12
N ARG A 183 -10.73 14.43 8.54
CA ARG A 183 -12.19 14.52 8.78
C ARG A 183 -12.59 14.25 10.21
N VAL A 184 -12.00 13.24 10.85
CA VAL A 184 -12.26 12.96 12.27
C VAL A 184 -11.87 14.18 13.12
N ASN A 185 -10.71 14.78 12.82
CA ASN A 185 -10.24 15.97 13.52
C ASN A 185 -11.18 17.18 13.32
N ASP A 186 -11.64 17.43 12.09
CA ASP A 186 -12.57 18.52 11.78
C ASP A 186 -13.90 18.33 12.54
N ARG A 187 -14.43 17.10 12.58
CA ARG A 187 -15.67 16.79 13.32
C ARG A 187 -15.50 16.92 14.82
N LEU A 188 -14.36 16.47 15.37
CA LEU A 188 -14.04 16.66 16.79
C LEU A 188 -13.96 18.15 17.15
N GLN A 189 -13.40 18.98 16.27
CA GLN A 189 -13.32 20.43 16.46
C GLN A 189 -14.70 21.10 16.46
N VAL A 190 -15.61 20.67 15.57
CA VAL A 190 -17.00 21.13 15.54
C VAL A 190 -17.77 20.68 16.80
N LEU A 191 -17.62 19.43 17.21
CA LEU A 191 -18.24 18.92 18.44
C LEU A 191 -17.72 19.64 19.68
N HIS A 192 -16.40 19.89 19.74
CA HIS A 192 -15.79 20.64 20.83
C HIS A 192 -16.31 22.08 20.89
N SER A 193 -16.34 22.80 19.76
CA SER A 193 -16.90 24.15 19.71
C SER A 193 -18.37 24.18 20.12
N ASN A 194 -19.21 23.28 19.61
CA ASN A 194 -20.62 23.17 19.99
C ASN A 194 -20.82 22.86 21.48
N LEU A 195 -19.98 22.00 22.08
CA LEU A 195 -20.01 21.70 23.52
C LEU A 195 -19.63 22.92 24.36
N PHE A 196 -18.63 23.68 23.94
CA PHE A 196 -18.22 24.90 24.65
C PHE A 196 -19.26 26.01 24.49
N GLU A 197 -19.81 26.21 23.29
CA GLU A 197 -20.81 27.22 22.99
C GLU A 197 -22.15 26.96 23.71
N ASN A 198 -22.62 25.71 23.75
CA ASN A 198 -23.79 25.32 24.56
C ASN A 198 -23.54 25.46 26.08
N ASN A 199 -22.30 25.29 26.53
CA ASN A 199 -21.95 25.55 27.93
C ASN A 199 -21.97 27.04 28.29
N TYR A 200 -21.84 27.98 27.36
CA TYR A 200 -22.06 29.40 27.66
C TYR A 200 -23.55 29.72 27.86
N LYS A 201 -24.46 29.04 27.17
CA LYS A 201 -25.91 29.19 27.38
C LYS A 201 -26.42 28.56 28.68
N CYS A 202 -25.79 27.49 29.17
CA CYS A 202 -26.26 26.75 30.34
C CYS A 202 -25.54 27.13 31.67
N ARG A 203 -24.53 28.00 31.63
CA ARG A 203 -23.72 28.36 32.80
C ARG A 203 -24.25 29.58 33.55
N ARG A 204 -25.51 29.52 33.96
CA ARG A 204 -26.04 30.42 34.99
C ARG A 204 -26.25 29.78 36.37
N GLN A 205 -26.05 28.47 36.56
CA GLN A 205 -26.06 27.92 37.93
C GLN A 205 -25.07 26.74 38.18
N ASN A 206 -23.97 27.06 38.86
CA ASN A 206 -23.45 26.35 40.04
C ASN A 206 -22.79 24.94 40.01
N ARG A 207 -22.40 24.35 38.87
CA ARG A 207 -21.63 23.06 38.90
C ARG A 207 -20.14 23.13 38.55
N PHE A 208 -19.63 24.27 38.09
CA PHE A 208 -18.31 24.35 37.44
C PHE A 208 -17.09 24.50 38.38
N THR A 209 -17.28 24.72 39.67
CA THR A 209 -16.14 24.92 40.59
C THR A 209 -15.50 23.58 40.99
N VAL A 210 -16.29 22.49 41.06
CA VAL A 210 -15.80 21.18 41.53
C VAL A 210 -15.04 20.40 40.44
N VAL A 211 -15.43 20.54 39.17
CA VAL A 211 -14.79 19.80 38.06
C VAL A 211 -13.46 20.44 37.62
N ARG A 212 -13.30 21.76 37.76
CA ARG A 212 -12.04 22.44 37.43
C ARG A 212 -10.87 22.01 38.32
N LEU A 213 -11.11 21.69 39.59
CA LEU A 213 -10.08 21.16 40.49
C LEU A 213 -9.56 19.79 40.03
N ARG A 214 -10.44 18.92 39.52
CA ARG A 214 -10.07 17.56 39.08
C ARG A 214 -9.27 17.53 37.76
N ILE A 215 -9.46 18.53 36.89
CA ILE A 215 -8.74 18.61 35.60
C ILE A 215 -7.30 19.10 35.80
N VAL A 216 -7.06 20.02 36.74
CA VAL A 216 -5.70 20.52 37.05
C VAL A 216 -4.81 19.39 37.59
N GLU A 217 -5.37 18.49 38.41
CA GLU A 217 -4.63 17.35 38.98
C GLU A 217 -4.24 16.31 37.91
N SER A 218 -5.06 16.11 36.87
CA SER A 218 -4.76 15.17 35.77
C SER A 218 -3.71 15.70 34.78
N LYS A 219 -3.57 17.03 34.69
CA LYS A 219 -2.63 17.70 33.77
C LYS A 219 -1.18 17.52 34.24
N ASN A 220 -0.95 17.51 35.55
CA ASN A 220 0.37 17.23 36.12
C ASN A 220 0.82 15.78 35.87
N ARG A 221 -0.09 14.78 35.86
CA ARG A 221 0.28 13.38 35.57
C ARG A 221 0.68 13.13 34.11
N LYS A 222 0.05 13.81 33.14
CA LYS A 222 0.40 13.65 31.72
C LYS A 222 1.77 14.25 31.37
N GLN A 223 2.21 15.26 32.13
CA GLN A 223 3.49 15.91 31.89
C GLN A 223 4.69 15.07 32.37
N TYR A 224 4.50 14.16 33.33
CA TYR A 224 5.52 13.18 33.73
C TYR A 224 5.68 12.00 32.75
N ILE A 225 4.68 11.71 31.92
CA ILE A 225 4.73 10.60 30.96
C ILE A 225 5.52 11.00 29.70
N TRP A 226 5.49 12.28 29.32
CA TRP A 226 6.23 12.80 28.16
C TRP A 226 7.73 12.96 28.39
N THR A 227 8.19 13.03 29.64
CA THR A 227 9.62 13.17 29.97
C THR A 227 10.33 11.83 30.14
N LEU A 228 9.61 10.70 30.03
CA LEU A 228 10.14 9.36 30.30
C LEU A 228 10.04 8.39 29.11
N MET A 229 9.49 8.82 27.97
CA MET A 229 9.63 8.18 26.65
C MET A 229 10.71 8.89 25.84
#